data_AF-A0A0A9XT18-F1
#
_entry.id   AF-A0A0A9XT18-F1
#
_cell.length_a   1.000
_cell.length_b   1.000
_cell.length_c   1.000
_cell.angle_alpha   90.00
_cell.angle_beta   90.00
_cell.angle_gamma   90.00
#
_symmetry.space_group_name_H-M   'P 1'
#
loop_
_entity.id
_entity.type
_entity.pdbx_description
1 polymer ?
#
loop_
_entity_poly.entity_id
_entity_poly.type
_entity_poly.pdbx_seq_one_letter_code
_entity_poly.pdbx_strand_id
1 'polypeptide(L)'
;MCVIYKSIQTSVHCTHVHLLQIHTLQFFSQEHSASGSGGTTNYSRNAIELSVAQSLHRLQTEYIDMFQIHDAEHCDTKTFQYDVLPTIQDLLRVGKIRAFGITGYPLQMFPHTLQLARECGVHVDTITTYGQCTIFNRNAIQEEFLSEIRPYDVAIINASPLG
;
A
#
# COMPACT_ATOMS: atom_id res chain seq x y z
N MET A 1 1.87 12.65 12.70
CA MET A 1 0.45 12.33 12.46
C MET A 1 0.01 13.06 11.19
N CYS A 2 0.07 12.38 10.05
CA CYS A 2 -0.46 12.89 8.78
C CYS A 2 -1.08 11.70 8.04
N VAL A 3 -2.37 11.78 7.78
CA VAL A 3 -3.18 10.74 7.14
C VAL A 3 -3.66 11.38 5.85
N ILE A 4 -3.11 10.93 4.73
CA ILE A 4 -3.45 11.50 3.42
C ILE A 4 -4.86 11.03 3.07
N TYR A 5 -5.81 11.96 3.04
CA TYR A 5 -7.08 11.79 2.35
C TYR A 5 -6.83 12.00 0.86
N LYS A 6 -7.02 10.97 0.05
CA LYS A 6 -7.28 11.16 -1.37
C LYS A 6 -8.53 10.39 -1.74
N SER A 7 -9.67 11.08 -1.66
CA SER A 7 -10.89 10.65 -2.37
C SER A 7 -10.58 10.73 -3.86
N ILE A 8 -10.37 9.59 -4.51
CA ILE A 8 -10.29 9.54 -5.96
C ILE A 8 -11.73 9.32 -6.44
N GLN A 9 -12.43 10.41 -6.77
CA GLN A 9 -13.68 10.31 -7.52
C GLN A 9 -13.37 9.79 -8.93
N THR A 10 -13.63 8.53 -9.19
CA THR A 10 -13.66 8.01 -10.56
C THR A 10 -15.09 8.16 -11.11
N SER A 11 -15.25 9.02 -12.11
CA SER A 11 -16.50 9.17 -12.84
C SER A 11 -16.69 7.97 -13.76
N VAL A 12 -17.52 7.00 -13.35
CA VAL A 12 -18.09 5.99 -14.25
C VAL A 12 -19.50 6.40 -14.64
N HIS A 13 -19.67 6.69 -15.93
CA HIS A 13 -20.97 6.92 -16.55
C HIS A 13 -21.72 5.59 -16.66
N CYS A 14 -22.57 5.26 -15.68
CA CYS A 14 -23.58 4.22 -15.81
C CYS A 14 -24.74 4.52 -14.85
N THR A 15 -25.96 4.38 -15.35
CA THR A 15 -27.21 5.03 -14.92
C THR A 15 -27.82 4.54 -13.60
N HIS A 16 -27.02 4.02 -12.66
CA HIS A 16 -27.41 3.71 -11.28
C HIS A 16 -26.26 4.11 -10.34
N VAL A 17 -26.36 5.32 -9.77
CA VAL A 17 -25.31 5.92 -8.93
C VAL A 17 -25.31 5.27 -7.55
N HIS A 18 -24.66 4.11 -7.41
CA HIS A 18 -23.95 3.82 -6.17
C HIS A 18 -22.61 4.54 -6.27
N LEU A 19 -22.47 5.65 -5.54
CA LEU A 19 -21.19 6.31 -5.32
C LEU A 19 -20.23 5.29 -4.68
N LEU A 20 -19.40 4.64 -5.49
CA LEU A 20 -18.27 3.88 -5.00
C LEU A 20 -17.23 4.90 -4.55
N GLN A 21 -17.28 5.32 -3.28
CA GLN A 21 -16.19 6.07 -2.69
C GLN A 21 -15.00 5.12 -2.59
N ILE A 22 -13.99 5.27 -3.45
CA ILE A 22 -12.75 4.51 -3.33
C ILE A 22 -11.94 5.16 -2.22
N HIS A 23 -11.97 4.56 -1.02
CA HIS A 23 -11.12 4.98 0.08
C HIS A 23 -9.77 4.28 -0.04
N THR A 24 -8.75 4.99 -0.49
CA THR A 24 -7.36 4.52 -0.44
C THR A 24 -6.70 5.04 0.83
N LEU A 25 -6.09 4.15 1.61
CA LEU A 25 -5.32 4.52 2.79
C LEU A 25 -3.89 3.99 2.71
N GLN A 26 -2.93 4.86 3.01
CA GLN A 26 -1.53 4.50 3.14
C GLN A 26 -1.15 4.49 4.63
N PHE A 27 -0.54 3.40 5.08
CA PHE A 27 -0.06 3.26 6.44
C PHE A 27 1.19 4.11 6.71
N PHE A 28 1.06 5.17 7.50
CA PHE A 28 2.20 5.94 8.00
C PHE A 28 2.32 5.77 9.51
N SER A 29 3.27 4.96 9.98
CA SER A 29 3.63 4.90 11.41
C SER A 29 5.02 5.45 11.63
N GLN A 30 5.19 6.76 11.48
CA GLN A 30 6.40 7.46 11.94
C GLN A 30 6.33 7.59 13.48
N GLU A 31 7.16 6.85 14.21
CA GLU A 31 7.42 7.17 15.61
C GLU A 31 8.44 8.32 15.66
N HIS A 32 8.03 9.48 16.20
CA HIS A 32 8.98 10.55 16.53
C HIS A 32 9.72 10.19 17.81
N SER A 33 10.88 9.56 17.68
CA SER A 33 11.88 9.54 18.75
C SER A 33 12.31 10.98 19.03
N ALA A 34 12.28 11.41 20.29
CA ALA A 34 12.63 12.78 20.72
C ALA A 34 14.13 13.14 20.57
N SER A 35 14.83 12.59 19.59
CA SER A 35 16.26 12.78 19.34
C SER A 35 16.58 12.79 17.84
N GLY A 36 16.33 13.93 17.18
CA GLY A 36 17.14 14.51 16.09
C GLY A 36 17.64 13.67 14.90
N SER A 37 17.16 12.46 14.67
CA SER A 37 17.51 11.59 13.54
C SER A 37 16.28 10.78 13.12
N GLY A 38 16.12 10.57 11.81
CA GLY A 38 14.87 10.18 11.12
C GLY A 38 13.99 9.16 11.84
N GLY A 39 12.67 9.40 11.84
CA GLY A 39 11.68 8.56 12.51
C GLY A 39 11.73 7.12 12.01
N THR A 40 11.79 6.17 12.95
CA THR A 40 11.70 4.73 12.65
C THR A 40 10.24 4.38 12.37
N THR A 41 9.97 3.75 11.23
CA THR A 41 8.61 3.31 10.89
C THR A 41 8.29 2.00 11.62
N ASN A 42 7.18 1.96 12.38
CA ASN A 42 6.77 0.77 13.14
C ASN A 42 5.76 -0.07 12.33
N TYR A 43 6.18 -1.26 11.90
CA TYR A 43 5.38 -2.19 11.10
C TYR A 43 4.75 -3.34 11.90
N SER A 44 4.75 -3.23 13.24
CA SER A 44 4.14 -4.26 14.09
C SER A 44 2.63 -4.38 13.87
N ARG A 45 2.09 -5.56 14.15
CA ARG A 45 0.64 -5.85 14.13
C ARG A 45 -0.18 -4.76 14.83
N ASN A 46 0.20 -4.41 16.06
CA ASN A 46 -0.52 -3.41 16.86
C ASN A 46 -0.54 -2.04 16.19
N ALA A 47 0.57 -1.62 15.58
CA ALA A 47 0.64 -0.34 14.88
C ALA A 47 -0.28 -0.33 13.66
N ILE A 48 -0.28 -1.41 12.87
CA ILE A 48 -1.16 -1.58 11.69
C ILE A 48 -2.63 -1.55 12.09
N GLU A 49 -3.03 -2.37 13.06
CA GLU A 49 -4.42 -2.44 13.52
C GLU A 49 -4.91 -1.10 14.10
N LEU A 50 -4.07 -0.42 14.88
CA LEU A 50 -4.37 0.90 15.42
C LEU A 50 -4.54 1.93 14.30
N SER A 51 -3.65 1.93 13.31
CA SER A 51 -3.71 2.86 12.19
C SER A 51 -4.97 2.65 11.34
N VAL A 52 -5.35 1.40 11.07
CA VAL A 52 -6.60 1.06 10.39
C VAL A 52 -7.80 1.53 11.21
N ALA A 53 -7.86 1.21 12.51
CA ALA A 53 -8.96 1.62 13.38
C ALA A 53 -9.14 3.14 13.44
N GLN A 54 -8.04 3.89 13.60
CA GLN A 54 -8.07 5.35 13.60
C GLN A 54 -8.51 5.91 12.24
N SER A 55 -8.16 5.24 11.15
CA SER A 55 -8.53 5.65 9.80
C SER A 55 -10.00 5.44 9.51
N LEU A 56 -10.54 4.29 9.87
CA LEU A 56 -11.97 3.99 9.79
C LEU A 56 -12.80 5.02 10.57
N HIS A 57 -12.37 5.33 11.80
CA HIS A 57 -13.02 6.36 12.63
C HIS A 57 -13.01 7.74 11.96
N ARG A 58 -11.86 8.15 11.39
CA ARG A 58 -11.71 9.45 10.72
C ARG A 58 -12.53 9.55 9.42
N LEU A 59 -12.52 8.48 8.63
CA LEU A 59 -13.25 8.39 7.36
C LEU A 59 -14.75 8.15 7.57
N GLN A 60 -15.17 7.87 8.81
CA GLN A 60 -16.55 7.54 9.16
C GLN A 60 -17.10 6.38 8.31
N THR A 61 -16.28 5.36 8.12
CA THR A 61 -16.58 4.15 7.34
C THR A 61 -16.14 2.90 8.12
N GLU A 62 -16.76 1.77 7.81
CA GLU A 62 -16.43 0.47 8.41
C GLU A 62 -15.38 -0.31 7.62
N TYR A 63 -15.04 0.14 6.40
CA TYR A 63 -14.04 -0.50 5.54
C TYR A 63 -13.23 0.49 4.71
N ILE A 64 -12.04 0.05 4.28
CA ILE A 64 -11.16 0.72 3.33
C ILE A 64 -11.11 -0.13 2.06
N ASP A 65 -11.37 0.45 0.88
CA ASP A 65 -11.34 -0.32 -0.37
C ASP A 65 -9.94 -0.82 -0.68
N MET A 66 -8.92 0.01 -0.44
CA MET A 66 -7.54 -0.34 -0.72
C MET A 66 -6.61 0.19 0.36
N PHE A 67 -5.97 -0.73 1.09
CA PHE A 67 -5.00 -0.40 2.13
C PHE A 67 -3.59 -0.72 1.64
N GLN A 68 -2.67 0.23 1.80
CA GLN A 68 -1.28 0.06 1.37
C GLN A 68 -0.30 0.17 2.53
N ILE A 69 0.67 -0.74 2.58
CA ILE A 69 1.86 -0.59 3.43
C ILE A 69 2.80 0.40 2.75
N HIS A 70 3.05 1.53 3.41
CA HIS A 70 3.88 2.61 2.90
C HIS A 70 5.37 2.31 3.13
N ASP A 71 6.23 2.83 2.24
CA ASP A 71 7.69 2.69 2.23
C ASP A 71 8.19 1.30 2.67
N ALA A 72 7.66 0.24 2.07
CA ALA A 72 7.92 -1.13 2.48
C ALA A 72 9.40 -1.53 2.35
N GLU A 73 10.23 -0.78 1.62
CA GLU A 73 11.69 -0.94 1.59
C GLU A 73 12.35 -0.74 2.95
N HIS A 74 11.68 -0.07 3.90
CA HIS A 74 12.15 0.10 5.27
C HIS A 74 11.62 -0.97 6.24
N CYS A 75 10.76 -1.87 5.78
CA CYS A 75 10.29 -3.00 6.57
C CYS A 75 11.23 -4.18 6.36
N ASP A 76 11.82 -4.70 7.43
CA ASP A 76 12.66 -5.89 7.31
C ASP A 76 11.82 -7.13 6.98
N THR A 77 12.44 -8.09 6.30
CA THR A 77 11.78 -9.31 5.81
C THR A 77 11.02 -10.08 6.91
N LYS A 78 11.57 -10.15 8.13
CA LYS A 78 10.93 -10.91 9.22
C LYS A 78 9.68 -10.19 9.70
N THR A 79 9.76 -8.88 9.94
CA THR A 79 8.59 -8.08 10.32
C THR A 79 7.52 -8.12 9.23
N PHE A 80 7.91 -8.00 7.96
CA PHE A 80 6.97 -8.12 6.85
C PHE A 80 6.28 -9.50 6.84
N GLN A 81 7.04 -10.57 6.98
CA GLN A 81 6.54 -11.94 6.94
C GLN A 81 5.64 -12.31 8.13
N TYR A 82 6.05 -11.95 9.35
CA TYR A 82 5.43 -12.47 10.58
C TYR A 82 4.46 -11.49 11.24
N ASP A 83 4.60 -10.18 11.00
CA ASP A 83 3.69 -9.17 11.52
C ASP A 83 2.78 -8.62 10.44
N VAL A 84 3.34 -8.10 9.33
CA VAL A 84 2.55 -7.39 8.32
C VAL A 84 1.58 -8.33 7.61
N LEU A 85 2.08 -9.36 6.93
CA LEU A 85 1.26 -10.23 6.09
C LEU A 85 0.13 -10.93 6.87
N PRO A 86 0.35 -11.50 8.08
CA PRO A 86 -0.73 -12.09 8.86
C PRO A 86 -1.76 -11.05 9.32
N THR A 87 -1.33 -9.84 9.67
CA THR A 87 -2.24 -8.76 10.07
C THR A 87 -3.11 -8.30 8.90
N ILE A 88 -2.53 -8.17 7.70
CA ILE A 88 -3.27 -7.88 6.47
C ILE A 88 -4.30 -8.97 6.18
N GLN A 89 -3.90 -10.24 6.31
CA GLN A 89 -4.81 -11.37 6.10
C GLN A 89 -5.99 -11.34 7.07
N ASP A 90 -5.75 -11.02 8.35
CA ASP A 90 -6.81 -10.84 9.34
C ASP A 90 -7.75 -9.70 8.96
N LEU A 91 -7.20 -8.54 8.57
CA LEU A 91 -7.98 -7.36 8.17
C LEU A 91 -8.83 -7.59 6.91
N LEU A 92 -8.30 -8.31 5.92
CA LEU A 92 -9.04 -8.75 4.74
C LEU A 92 -10.18 -9.70 5.15
N ARG A 93 -9.88 -10.69 5.99
CA ARG A 93 -10.84 -11.70 6.45
C ARG A 93 -12.01 -11.09 7.22
N VAL A 94 -11.76 -10.09 8.07
CA VAL A 94 -12.83 -9.39 8.81
C VAL A 94 -13.50 -8.27 8.00
N GLY A 95 -13.05 -8.02 6.76
CA GLY A 95 -13.66 -7.05 5.85
C GLY A 95 -13.36 -5.58 6.16
N LYS A 96 -12.38 -5.29 7.03
CA LYS A 96 -11.93 -3.91 7.31
C LYS A 96 -11.16 -3.30 6.15
N ILE A 97 -10.50 -4.13 5.36
CA ILE A 97 -9.87 -3.75 4.10
C ILE A 97 -10.35 -4.70 3.00
N ARG A 98 -10.49 -4.22 1.76
CA ARG A 98 -10.95 -5.05 0.63
C ARG A 98 -9.84 -5.47 -0.33
N ALA A 99 -8.83 -4.62 -0.46
CA ALA A 99 -7.63 -4.86 -1.26
C ALA A 99 -6.38 -4.44 -0.49
N PHE A 100 -5.27 -5.11 -0.79
CA PHE A 100 -3.96 -4.87 -0.21
C PHE A 100 -2.97 -4.39 -1.26
N GLY A 101 -2.20 -3.36 -0.93
CA GLY A 101 -1.12 -2.88 -1.77
C GLY A 101 0.15 -2.53 -1.01
N ILE A 102 1.20 -2.24 -1.79
CA ILE A 102 2.52 -1.94 -1.27
C ILE A 102 3.06 -0.72 -2.01
N THR A 103 3.63 0.23 -1.28
CA THR A 103 4.36 1.33 -1.91
C THR A 103 5.84 1.21 -1.62
N GLY A 104 6.66 1.63 -2.57
CA GLY A 104 8.10 1.75 -2.36
C GLY A 104 8.78 2.50 -3.49
N TYR A 105 9.95 3.06 -3.20
CA TYR A 105 10.71 3.83 -4.18
C TYR A 105 11.60 2.95 -5.09
N PRO A 106 12.44 2.03 -4.57
CA PRO A 106 13.28 1.19 -5.42
C PRO A 106 12.44 0.10 -6.09
N LEU A 107 12.29 0.12 -7.41
CA LEU A 107 11.48 -0.87 -8.13
C LEU A 107 11.92 -2.33 -7.86
N GLN A 108 13.22 -2.52 -7.64
CA GLN A 108 13.85 -3.82 -7.42
C GLN A 108 13.38 -4.52 -6.13
N MET A 109 12.73 -3.80 -5.21
CA MET A 109 12.18 -4.43 -4.01
C MET A 109 10.94 -5.27 -4.32
N PHE A 110 10.13 -4.86 -5.31
CA PHE A 110 8.80 -5.43 -5.51
C PHE A 110 8.80 -6.92 -5.84
N PRO A 111 9.65 -7.44 -6.74
CA PRO A 111 9.67 -8.87 -7.06
C PRO A 111 9.88 -9.74 -5.81
N HIS A 112 10.86 -9.41 -4.97
CA HIS A 112 11.12 -10.14 -3.73
C HIS A 112 9.95 -10.02 -2.73
N THR A 113 9.40 -8.82 -2.54
CA THR A 113 8.27 -8.60 -1.63
C THR A 113 7.00 -9.33 -2.09
N LEU A 114 6.70 -9.31 -3.38
CA LEU A 114 5.57 -10.01 -3.99
C LEU A 114 5.74 -11.54 -3.90
N GLN A 115 6.96 -12.04 -4.10
CA GLN A 115 7.29 -13.45 -3.89
C GLN A 115 6.99 -13.87 -2.45
N LEU A 116 7.50 -13.13 -1.48
CA LEU A 116 7.31 -13.45 -0.07
C LEU A 116 5.82 -13.41 0.33
N ALA A 117 5.07 -12.42 -0.16
CA ALA A 117 3.63 -12.33 0.07
C ALA A 117 2.88 -13.56 -0.47
N ARG A 118 3.20 -13.96 -1.72
CA ARG A 118 2.66 -15.16 -2.36
C ARG A 118 2.98 -16.43 -1.58
N GLU A 119 4.21 -16.59 -1.13
CA GLU A 119 4.65 -17.75 -0.32
C GLU A 119 3.89 -17.84 1.00
N CYS A 120 3.49 -16.71 1.57
CA CYS A 120 2.65 -16.63 2.77
C CYS A 120 1.14 -16.72 2.47
N GLY A 121 0.74 -16.90 1.22
CA GLY A 121 -0.68 -17.00 0.82
C GLY A 121 -1.45 -15.68 0.84
N VAL A 122 -0.76 -14.54 0.77
CA VAL A 122 -1.38 -13.21 0.71
C VAL A 122 -1.21 -12.63 -0.69
N HIS A 123 -2.32 -12.31 -1.34
CA HIS A 123 -2.32 -11.62 -2.64
C HIS A 123 -2.07 -10.13 -2.44
N VAL A 124 -1.22 -9.54 -3.30
CA VAL A 124 -0.98 -8.09 -3.36
C VAL A 124 -1.66 -7.58 -4.61
N ASP A 125 -2.72 -6.79 -4.44
CA ASP A 125 -3.55 -6.30 -5.54
C ASP A 125 -2.87 -5.17 -6.31
N THR A 126 -2.11 -4.33 -5.61
CA THR A 126 -1.46 -3.15 -6.22
C THR A 126 -0.06 -2.89 -5.70
N ILE A 127 0.81 -2.39 -6.56
CA ILE A 127 2.03 -1.70 -6.19
C ILE A 127 1.93 -0.22 -6.57
N THR A 128 2.40 0.69 -5.70
CA THR A 128 2.51 2.11 -6.02
C THR A 128 3.98 2.51 -6.15
N THR A 129 4.34 3.03 -7.32
CA THR A 129 5.69 3.55 -7.63
C THR A 129 5.66 5.08 -7.63
N TYR A 130 6.67 5.75 -7.08
CA TYR A 130 6.74 7.21 -7.04
C TYR A 130 7.77 7.76 -8.03
N GLY A 131 7.31 8.57 -9.00
CA GLY A 131 8.20 9.25 -9.94
C GLY A 131 8.94 8.31 -10.90
N GLN A 132 8.53 7.04 -10.98
CA GLN A 132 9.15 6.01 -11.83
C GLN A 132 8.51 5.90 -13.21
N CYS A 133 7.40 6.61 -13.47
CA CYS A 133 6.79 6.75 -14.80
C CYS A 133 6.39 8.21 -15.07
N THR A 134 7.39 9.04 -15.35
CA THR A 134 7.33 10.43 -15.79
C THR A 134 7.94 10.58 -17.19
N ILE A 135 7.96 11.79 -17.74
CA ILE A 135 8.68 12.08 -18.98
C ILE A 135 10.21 11.89 -18.85
N PHE A 136 10.77 12.09 -17.66
CA PHE A 136 12.21 12.01 -17.39
C PHE A 136 12.64 10.64 -16.85
N ASN A 137 11.71 9.88 -16.27
CA ASN A 137 11.99 8.58 -15.68
C ASN A 137 10.89 7.59 -16.10
N ARG A 138 11.25 6.58 -16.90
CA ARG A 138 10.31 5.57 -17.42
C ARG A 138 10.59 4.17 -16.87
N ASN A 139 11.28 4.05 -15.74
CA ASN A 139 11.73 2.77 -15.19
C ASN A 139 10.57 1.81 -14.89
N ALA A 140 9.44 2.30 -14.36
CA ALA A 140 8.29 1.44 -13.98
C ALA A 140 7.56 0.81 -15.18
N ILE A 141 7.90 1.21 -16.41
CA ILE A 141 7.31 0.66 -17.63
C ILE A 141 8.36 -0.02 -18.54
N GLN A 142 9.57 -0.24 -18.02
CA GLN A 142 10.59 -1.04 -18.70
C GLN A 142 10.23 -2.52 -18.66
N GLU A 143 10.49 -3.25 -19.74
CA GLU A 143 10.08 -4.66 -19.84
C GLU A 143 10.82 -5.55 -18.83
N GLU A 144 12.06 -5.19 -18.49
CA GLU A 144 12.85 -5.85 -17.46
C GLU A 144 12.05 -5.92 -16.14
N PHE A 145 11.59 -4.77 -15.64
CA PHE A 145 10.78 -4.71 -14.42
C PHE A 145 9.41 -5.37 -14.59
N LEU A 146 8.70 -5.07 -15.69
CA LEU A 146 7.35 -5.60 -15.91
C LEU A 146 7.34 -7.13 -15.99
N SER A 147 8.36 -7.73 -16.61
CA SER A 147 8.49 -9.18 -16.75
C SER A 147 8.66 -9.89 -15.39
N GLU A 148 9.35 -9.25 -14.44
CA GLU A 148 9.54 -9.78 -13.09
C GLU A 148 8.25 -9.76 -12.26
N ILE A 149 7.41 -8.72 -12.40
CA ILE A 149 6.19 -8.60 -11.60
C ILE A 149 4.95 -9.21 -12.25
N ARG A 150 4.96 -9.45 -13.57
CA ARG A 150 3.83 -10.02 -14.34
C ARG A 150 3.29 -11.34 -13.77
N PRO A 151 4.12 -12.30 -13.32
CA PRO A 151 3.64 -13.54 -12.72
C PRO A 151 2.81 -13.33 -11.44
N TYR A 152 2.88 -12.16 -10.81
CA TYR A 152 2.17 -11.84 -9.57
C TYR A 152 0.77 -11.27 -9.76
N ASP A 153 0.37 -10.97 -11.00
CA ASP A 153 -0.96 -10.40 -11.33
C ASP A 153 -1.28 -9.12 -10.55
N VAL A 154 -0.25 -8.28 -10.34
CA VAL A 154 -0.36 -7.04 -9.57
C VAL A 154 -0.60 -5.84 -10.48
N ALA A 155 -1.49 -4.91 -10.07
CA ALA A 155 -1.69 -3.65 -10.78
C ALA A 155 -0.65 -2.60 -10.36
N ILE A 156 -0.24 -1.73 -11.28
CA ILE A 156 0.74 -0.66 -11.02
C ILE A 156 0.04 0.69 -10.93
N ILE A 157 0.27 1.41 -9.84
CA ILE A 157 -0.16 2.80 -9.66
C ILE A 157 1.08 3.70 -9.73
N ASN A 158 1.11 4.60 -10.71
CA ASN A 158 2.15 5.62 -10.78
C ASN A 158 1.74 6.87 -9.99
N ALA A 159 2.47 7.14 -8.92
CA ALA A 159 2.39 8.37 -8.15
C ALA A 159 3.48 9.36 -8.59
N SER A 160 3.27 10.65 -8.29
CA SER A 160 4.16 11.76 -8.69
C SER A 160 4.44 11.81 -10.20
N PRO A 161 3.40 11.94 -11.06
CA PRO A 161 3.57 11.92 -12.52
C PRO A 161 4.38 13.10 -13.07
N LEU A 162 4.62 14.15 -12.28
CA LEU A 162 5.35 15.35 -12.67
C LEU A 162 6.80 15.41 -12.14
N GLY A 163 7.23 14.41 -11.36
CA GLY A 163 8.47 14.48 -10.58
C GLY A 163 8.25 15.24 -9.29
#